data_AF-A0AAE4B1J1-F1
#
_entry.id   AF-A0AAE4B1J1-F1
#
_cell.length_a   1.000
_cell.length_b   1.000
_cell.length_c   1.000
_cell.angle_alpha   90.00
_cell.angle_beta   90.00
_cell.angle_gamma   90.00
#
_symmetry.space_group_name_H-M   'P 1'
#
loop_
_entity.id
_entity.type
_entity.pdbx_description
1 polymer ?
#
loop_
_entity_poly.entity_id
_entity_poly.type
_entity_poly.pdbx_seq_one_letter_code
_entity_poly.pdbx_strand_id
1 'polypeptide(L)' 'MTTATCPKGHDSGTHDYCDTCGAPMHGVARDSPAVGVREDPVVPVVPRPVRTRR' A
#
# COMPACT_ATOMS: atom_id res chain seq x y z
N MET A 1 31.75 13.03 8.36
CA MET A 1 30.63 12.08 8.46
C MET A 1 29.98 12.02 7.08
N THR A 2 29.81 10.84 6.51
CA THR A 2 29.24 10.67 5.16
C THR A 2 27.73 10.53 5.31
N THR A 3 26.96 11.50 4.82
CA THR A 3 25.49 11.47 4.78
C THR A 3 25.03 11.05 3.39
N ALA A 4 24.01 10.19 3.32
CA ALA A 4 23.42 9.74 2.06
C ALA A 4 22.05 10.38 1.87
N THR A 5 21.77 10.84 0.66
CA THR A 5 20.46 11.41 0.33
C THR A 5 19.52 10.30 -0.13
N CYS A 6 18.44 10.11 0.63
CA CYS A 6 17.36 9.21 0.30
C CYS A 6 16.71 9.61 -1.03
N PRO A 7 16.21 8.65 -1.84
CA PRO A 7 15.51 8.93 -3.10
C PRO A 7 14.27 9.83 -2.94
N LYS A 8 13.74 10.00 -1.72
CA LYS A 8 12.66 10.96 -1.41
C LYS A 8 13.15 12.37 -1.07
N GLY A 9 14.46 12.62 -1.08
CA GLY A 9 15.07 13.92 -0.78
C GLY A 9 15.26 14.18 0.72
N HIS A 10 15.63 13.17 1.49
CA HIS A 10 15.97 13.32 2.92
C HIS A 10 17.43 12.98 3.14
N ASP A 11 18.09 13.68 4.04
CA ASP A 11 19.43 13.31 4.49
C ASP A 11 19.32 12.18 5.52
N SER A 12 20.10 11.11 5.33
CA SER A 12 20.14 9.96 6.23
C SER A 12 21.57 9.61 6.57
N GLY A 13 21.77 9.15 7.81
CA GLY A 13 23.08 8.70 8.31
C GLY A 13 23.36 7.24 7.98
N THR A 14 22.31 6.50 7.60
CA THR A 14 22.38 5.08 7.28
C THR A 14 22.29 4.84 5.76
N HIS A 15 22.90 3.75 5.30
CA HIS A 15 22.99 3.40 3.87
C HIS A 15 21.97 2.33 3.47
N ASP A 16 21.29 1.69 4.42
CA ASP A 16 20.31 0.64 4.12
C ASP A 16 18.89 1.19 4.00
N TYR A 17 18.49 2.07 4.93
CA TYR A 17 17.16 2.68 5.01
C TYR A 17 17.26 4.16 5.32
N CYS A 18 16.23 4.94 5.03
CA CYS A 18 16.16 6.34 5.42
C CYS A 18 15.68 6.45 6.86
N ASP A 19 16.47 7.06 7.75
CA ASP A 19 16.11 7.22 9.17
C ASP A 19 14.89 8.13 9.38
N THR A 20 14.59 8.99 8.39
CA THR A 20 13.47 9.94 8.44
C THR A 20 12.15 9.33 7.98
N CYS A 21 12.15 8.51 6.93
CA CYS A 21 10.92 8.01 6.31
C CYS A 21 10.83 6.48 6.17
N GLY A 22 11.88 5.75 6.54
CA GLY A 22 11.97 4.29 6.48
C GLY A 22 12.09 3.69 5.08
N ALA A 23 12.25 4.51 4.03
CA ALA A 23 12.39 4.03 2.66
C ALA A 23 13.75 3.35 2.45
N PRO A 24 13.83 2.23 1.69
CA PRO A 24 15.11 1.60 1.36
C PRO A 24 15.96 2.54 0.50
N MET A 25 17.24 2.68 0.84
CA MET A 25 18.20 3.53 0.09
C MET A 25 18.73 2.79 -1.14
N HIS A 26 18.86 1.47 -1.04
CA HIS A 26 19.28 0.58 -2.12
C HIS A 26 18.07 -0.16 -2.70
N GLY A 27 17.35 0.52 -3.57
CA GLY A 27 16.28 -0.12 -4.31
C GLY A 27 15.71 0.89 -5.26
N VAL A 28 15.93 0.66 -6.56
CA VAL A 28 15.02 1.17 -7.57
C VAL A 28 13.62 1.03 -6.99
N ALA A 29 12.90 2.16 -6.88
CA ALA A 29 11.49 2.11 -6.59
C ALA A 29 10.92 1.19 -7.66
N ARG A 30 10.73 -0.10 -7.33
CA ARG A 30 9.82 -0.94 -8.09
C ARG A 30 8.51 -0.26 -7.80
N ASP A 31 8.14 0.62 -8.72
CA ASP A 31 6.78 0.95 -9.05
C ASP A 31 6.02 -0.37 -8.89
N SER A 32 5.47 -0.57 -7.70
CA SER A 32 4.67 -1.73 -7.38
C SER A 32 3.27 -1.17 -7.45
N PRO A 33 2.62 -1.15 -8.62
CA PRO A 33 1.19 -0.96 -8.69
C PRO A 33 0.57 -2.25 -8.17
N ALA A 34 0.61 -2.45 -6.85
CA ALA A 34 0.16 -3.69 -6.24
C ALA A 34 -0.54 -3.45 -4.92
N VAL A 35 -1.53 -2.56 -4.92
CA VAL A 35 -2.82 -2.87 -4.28
C VAL A 35 -3.91 -2.20 -5.13
N GLY A 36 -4.31 -2.86 -6.21
CA GLY A 36 -5.72 -2.79 -6.57
C GLY A 36 -6.47 -3.34 -5.36
N VAL A 37 -7.01 -2.46 -4.53
CA VAL A 37 -8.04 -2.85 -3.57
C VAL A 37 -9.10 -3.49 -4.43
N ARG A 38 -9.24 -4.81 -4.34
CA ARG A 38 -10.42 -5.48 -4.85
C ARG A 38 -11.56 -4.88 -4.05
N GLU A 39 -12.24 -3.90 -4.62
CA GLU A 39 -13.60 -3.56 -4.23
C GLU A 39 -14.36 -4.87 -4.31
N ASP A 40 -14.60 -5.49 -3.15
CA ASP A 40 -15.50 -6.62 -3.05
C ASP A 40 -16.82 -6.12 -3.66
N PRO A 41 -17.32 -6.70 -4.76
CA PRO A 41 -18.58 -6.25 -5.31
C PRO A 41 -19.61 -6.52 -4.22
N VAL A 42 -20.09 -5.45 -3.57
CA VAL A 42 -21.21 -5.53 -2.63
C VAL A 42 -22.37 -6.11 -3.41
N VAL A 43 -22.54 -7.42 -3.34
CA VAL A 43 -23.69 -8.09 -3.93
C VAL A 43 -24.87 -7.63 -3.08
N PRO A 44 -25.84 -6.88 -3.63
CA PRO A 44 -27.02 -6.55 -2.87
C PRO A 44 -27.71 -7.86 -2.50
N VAL A 45 -27.77 -8.15 -1.20
CA VAL A 45 -28.60 -9.25 -0.68
C VAL A 45 -30.04 -8.91 -1.05
N VAL A 46 -30.54 -9.53 -2.11
CA VAL A 46 -31.96 -9.51 -2.43
C VAL A 46 -32.64 -10.44 -1.44
N PRO A 47 -33.50 -9.94 -0.52
CA PRO A 47 -34.23 -10.82 0.37
C PRO A 47 -35.13 -11.75 -0.46
N ARG A 48 -35.07 -13.05 -0.18
CA ARG A 48 -35.91 -14.03 -0.87
C ARG A 48 -37.39 -13.72 -0.57
N PRO A 49 -38.27 -13.72 -1.59
CA PRO A 49 -39.69 -13.55 -1.34
C PRO A 49 -40.20 -14.71 -0.49
N VAL A 50 -40.70 -14.39 0.70
CA VAL A 50 -41.40 -15.34 1.57
C VAL A 50 -42.64 -15.78 0.81
N ARG A 51 -42.67 -17.05 0.36
CA ARG A 51 -43.89 -17.66 -0.16
C ARG A 51 -44.85 -17.88 1.01
N THR A 52 -45.72 -16.91 1.27
CA THR A 52 -46.87 -17.09 2.15
C THR A 52 -47.77 -18.16 1.54
N ARG A 53 -47.76 -19.36 2.12
CA ARG A 53 -48.80 -20.37 1.89
C ARG A 53 -49.91 -20.14 2.91
N ARG A 54 -50.96 -19.42 2.51
CA ARG A 54 -52.39 -19.61 2.84
C ARG A 54 -53.14 -18.29 2.81
#